data_AF-A0A1V5KSV8-F1
#
_entry.id   AF-A0A1V5KSV8-F1
#
_cell.length_a   1.000
_cell.length_b   1.000
_cell.length_c   1.000
_cell.angle_alpha   90.00
_cell.angle_beta   90.00
_cell.angle_gamma   90.00
#
_symmetry.space_group_name_H-M   'P 1'
#
loop_
_entity.id
_entity.type
_entity.pdbx_description
1 polymer ?
#
loop_
_entity_poly.entity_id
_entity_poly.type
_entity_poly.pdbx_seq_one_letter_code
_entity_poly.pdbx_strand_id
1 'polypeptide(L)'
;MDNFSSEDVLETLDGSHLPRILESLHQLENRLTETMVKKGMPTPPPPTLNETEAKAIRAALNYYRGNITLAAKSLGIGRNTFYRKMKDYNIKF
;
A
#
# COMPACT_ATOMS: atom_id res chain seq x y z
N MET A 1 5.78 23.23 22.79
CA MET A 1 4.68 23.00 21.83
C MET A 1 5.04 21.69 21.17
N ASP A 2 4.69 20.60 21.84
CA ASP A 2 5.25 19.29 21.57
C ASP A 2 4.73 18.75 20.25
N ASN A 3 5.69 18.44 19.38
CA ASN A 3 5.46 17.85 18.08
C ASN A 3 5.07 16.38 18.30
N PHE A 4 3.80 16.12 18.62
CA PHE A 4 3.24 14.77 18.62
C PHE A 4 3.41 14.20 17.21
N SER A 5 4.45 13.41 17.00
CA SER A 5 4.63 12.67 15.76
C SER A 5 3.46 11.71 15.63
N SER A 6 2.82 11.65 14.46
CA SER A 6 1.76 10.68 14.15
C SER A 6 2.21 9.23 14.36
N GLU A 7 3.52 9.00 14.38
CA GLU A 7 4.18 7.73 14.68
C GLU A 7 3.92 7.25 16.11
N ASP A 8 3.95 8.14 17.10
CA ASP A 8 3.75 7.77 18.51
C ASP A 8 2.28 7.44 18.83
N VAL A 9 1.33 8.04 18.11
CA VAL A 9 -0.10 7.80 18.32
C VAL A 9 -0.49 6.40 17.90
N LEU A 10 0.02 5.90 16.77
CA LEU A 10 -0.31 4.57 16.26
C LEU A 10 0.22 3.44 17.15
N GLU A 11 1.35 3.67 17.81
CA GLU A 11 1.94 2.70 18.77
C GLU A 11 1.15 2.63 20.09
N THR A 12 0.47 3.71 20.48
CA THR A 12 -0.34 3.74 21.72
C THR A 12 -1.75 3.15 21.57
N LEU A 13 -2.20 2.89 20.34
CA LEU A 13 -3.52 2.33 20.07
C LEU A 13 -3.52 0.80 20.23
N ASP A 14 -4.51 0.27 20.94
CA ASP A 14 -4.73 -1.18 20.99
C ASP A 14 -4.96 -1.73 19.57
N GLY A 15 -4.33 -2.88 19.26
CA GLY A 15 -4.31 -3.50 17.94
C GLY A 15 -5.70 -3.84 17.39
N SER A 16 -6.73 -3.89 18.23
CA SER A 16 -8.13 -4.05 17.82
C SER A 16 -8.69 -2.84 17.05
N HIS A 17 -8.13 -1.64 17.24
CA HIS A 17 -8.61 -0.39 16.63
C HIS A 17 -7.96 -0.11 15.27
N LEU A 18 -6.72 -0.59 15.06
CA LEU A 18 -5.94 -0.29 13.85
C LEU A 18 -6.64 -0.74 12.54
N PRO A 19 -7.23 -1.95 12.43
CA PRO A 19 -7.94 -2.36 11.22
C PRO A 19 -9.14 -1.46 10.91
N ARG A 20 -9.88 -1.04 11.94
CA ARG A 20 -11.04 -0.15 11.79
C ARG A 20 -10.65 1.24 11.32
N ILE A 21 -9.53 1.76 11.83
CA ILE A 21 -8.98 3.05 11.41
C ILE A 21 -8.55 2.98 9.95
N LEU A 22 -7.80 1.94 9.56
CA LEU A 22 -7.37 1.74 8.19
C LEU A 22 -8.57 1.69 7.22
N GLU A 23 -9.61 0.93 7.57
CA GLU A 23 -10.84 0.85 6.78
C GLU A 23 -11.52 2.23 6.64
N SER A 24 -11.61 2.97 7.74
CA SER A 24 -12.19 4.32 7.73
C SER A 24 -11.38 5.30 6.86
N LEU A 25 -10.05 5.18 6.87
CA LEU A 25 -9.16 5.98 6.04
C LEU A 25 -9.35 5.69 4.55
N HIS A 26 -9.40 4.42 4.14
CA HIS A 26 -9.66 4.06 2.75
C HIS A 26 -11.02 4.57 2.27
N GLN A 27 -12.06 4.47 3.10
CA GLN A 27 -13.38 5.01 2.77
C GLN A 27 -13.36 6.53 2.60
N LEU A 28 -12.64 7.24 3.46
CA LEU A 28 -12.49 8.69 3.37
C LEU A 28 -11.70 9.09 2.12
N GLU A 29 -10.61 8.41 1.81
CA GLU A 29 -9.80 8.62 0.60
C GLU A 29 -10.64 8.49 -0.68
N ASN A 30 -11.45 7.43 -0.77
CA ASN A 30 -12.34 7.21 -1.91
C ASN A 30 -13.37 8.34 -2.04
N ARG A 31 -14.06 8.70 -0.95
CA ARG A 31 -15.05 9.79 -0.94
C ARG A 31 -14.44 11.15 -1.29
N LEU A 32 -13.23 11.42 -0.80
CA LEU A 32 -12.50 12.64 -1.10
C LEU A 32 -12.19 12.71 -2.60
N THR A 33 -11.66 11.62 -3.16
CA THR A 33 -11.34 11.52 -4.59
C THR A 33 -12.59 11.74 -5.44
N GLU A 34 -13.70 11.09 -5.12
CA GLU A 34 -14.99 11.30 -5.81
C GLU A 34 -15.47 12.75 -5.74
N THR A 35 -15.34 13.38 -4.58
CA THR A 35 -15.76 14.78 -4.38
C THR A 35 -14.86 15.74 -5.15
N MET A 36 -13.56 15.49 -5.21
CA MET A 36 -12.60 16.27 -6.01
C MET A 36 -12.96 16.21 -7.50
N VAL A 37 -13.24 15.01 -8.02
CA VAL A 37 -13.69 14.82 -9.40
C VAL A 37 -14.98 15.61 -9.67
N LYS A 38 -15.98 15.50 -8.79
CA LYS A 38 -17.26 16.25 -8.92
C LYS A 38 -17.07 17.77 -8.92
N LYS A 39 -16.04 18.27 -8.24
CA LYS A 39 -15.71 19.70 -8.16
C LYS A 39 -14.77 20.17 -9.27
N GLY A 40 -14.39 19.31 -10.21
CA GLY A 40 -13.44 19.63 -11.28
C GLY A 40 -12.01 19.89 -10.77
N MET A 41 -11.68 19.41 -9.57
CA MET A 41 -10.34 19.50 -9.02
C MET A 41 -9.45 18.46 -9.71
N PRO A 42 -8.17 18.78 -9.99
CA PRO A 42 -7.24 17.80 -10.53
C PRO A 42 -7.03 16.68 -9.50
N THR A 43 -7.32 15.45 -9.91
CA THR A 43 -6.93 14.24 -9.18
C THR A 43 -5.76 13.58 -9.92
N PRO A 44 -4.86 12.88 -9.21
CA PRO A 44 -3.90 12.02 -9.89
C PRO A 44 -4.63 11.03 -10.82
N PRO A 45 -4.09 10.71 -11.99
CA PRO A 45 -4.65 9.67 -12.83
C PRO A 45 -4.60 8.33 -12.08
N PRO A 46 -5.50 7.38 -12.41
CA PRO A 46 -5.39 6.02 -11.91
C PRO A 46 -4.01 5.43 -12.23
N PRO A 47 -3.43 4.62 -11.32
CA PRO A 47 -2.14 3.99 -11.57
C PRO A 47 -2.24 3.04 -12.76
N THR A 48 -1.16 2.95 -13.52
CA THR A 48 -0.99 1.96 -14.57
C THR A 48 -0.96 0.54 -13.98
N LEU A 49 -1.13 -0.48 -14.83
CA LEU A 49 -0.98 -1.87 -14.41
C LEU A 49 0.42 -2.15 -13.85
N ASN A 50 1.46 -1.55 -14.43
CA ASN A 50 2.83 -1.68 -13.96
C ASN A 50 3.01 -1.09 -12.56
N GLU A 51 2.46 0.10 -12.29
CA GLU A 51 2.51 0.72 -10.96
C GLU A 51 1.71 -0.07 -9.94
N THR A 52 0.54 -0.57 -10.34
CA THR A 52 -0.32 -1.42 -9.49
C THR A 52 0.40 -2.71 -9.13
N GLU A 53 1.06 -3.35 -10.08
CA GLU A 53 1.82 -4.57 -9.83
C GLU A 53 3.07 -4.32 -8.98
N ALA A 54 3.80 -3.23 -9.23
CA ALA A 54 4.94 -2.82 -8.41
C ALA A 54 4.51 -2.56 -6.94
N LYS A 55 3.36 -1.91 -6.73
CA LYS A 55 2.76 -1.70 -5.40
C LYS A 55 2.42 -3.03 -4.73
N ALA A 56 1.81 -3.97 -5.45
CA ALA A 56 1.47 -5.29 -4.93
C ALA A 56 2.73 -6.08 -4.51
N ILE A 57 3.79 -6.05 -5.30
CA ILE A 57 5.07 -6.70 -4.98
C ILE A 57 5.70 -6.10 -3.71
N ARG A 58 5.75 -4.77 -3.60
CA ARG A 58 6.28 -4.10 -2.38
C ARG A 58 5.44 -4.43 -1.15
N ALA A 59 4.11 -4.43 -1.28
CA ALA A 59 3.21 -4.76 -0.19
C ALA A 59 3.39 -6.21 0.28
N ALA A 60 3.49 -7.16 -0.65
CA ALA A 60 3.73 -8.57 -0.32
C ALA A 60 5.09 -8.76 0.37
N LEU A 61 6.15 -8.12 -0.13
CA LEU A 61 7.47 -8.19 0.53
C LEU A 61 7.43 -7.63 1.95
N ASN A 62 6.80 -6.48 2.15
CA ASN A 62 6.67 -5.88 3.49
C ASN A 62 5.88 -6.79 4.43
N TYR A 63 4.73 -7.29 3.98
CA TYR A 63 3.86 -8.17 4.77
C TYR A 63 4.56 -9.46 5.18
N TYR A 64 5.28 -10.10 4.26
CA TYR A 64 6.01 -11.34 4.50
C TYR A 64 7.47 -11.11 4.96
N ARG A 65 7.81 -9.89 5.41
CA ARG A 65 9.14 -9.54 5.95
C ARG A 65 10.30 -9.98 5.04
N GLY A 66 10.14 -9.82 3.74
CA GLY A 66 11.13 -10.17 2.74
C GLY A 66 11.18 -11.63 2.33
N ASN A 67 10.28 -12.48 2.83
CA ASN A 67 10.20 -13.85 2.36
C ASN A 67 9.61 -13.90 0.94
N ILE A 68 10.50 -13.86 -0.06
CA ILE A 68 10.16 -13.84 -1.49
C ILE A 68 9.30 -15.05 -1.89
N THR A 69 9.51 -16.22 -1.29
CA THR A 69 8.72 -17.42 -1.63
C THR A 69 7.27 -17.26 -1.18
N LEU A 70 7.04 -16.76 0.04
CA LEU A 70 5.70 -16.49 0.55
C LEU A 70 5.03 -15.32 -0.19
N ALA A 71 5.77 -14.24 -0.44
CA ALA A 71 5.29 -13.09 -1.20
C ALA A 71 4.89 -13.46 -2.64
N ALA A 72 5.70 -14.26 -3.33
CA ALA A 72 5.35 -14.73 -4.67
C ALA A 72 4.11 -15.63 -4.65
N LYS A 73 4.04 -16.57 -3.69
CA LYS A 73 2.89 -17.46 -3.51
C LYS A 73 1.60 -16.69 -3.21
N SER A 74 1.66 -15.66 -2.36
CA SER A 74 0.47 -14.85 -2.02
C SER A 74 -0.05 -14.05 -3.20
N LEU A 75 0.82 -13.66 -4.14
CA LEU A 75 0.44 -12.99 -5.38
C LEU A 75 0.05 -13.98 -6.50
N GLY A 76 0.10 -15.29 -6.25
CA GLY A 76 -0.25 -16.31 -7.24
C GLY A 76 0.75 -16.44 -8.40
N ILE A 77 2.00 -15.99 -8.21
CA ILE A 77 3.04 -16.04 -9.26
C ILE A 77 4.25 -16.87 -8.83
N GLY A 78 4.96 -17.41 -9.82
CA GLY A 78 6.21 -18.14 -9.58
C GLY A 78 7.35 -17.21 -9.13
N ARG A 79 8.29 -17.74 -8.34
CA ARG A 79 9.47 -17.00 -7.83
C ARG A 79 10.27 -16.31 -8.95
N ASN A 80 10.49 -16.98 -10.08
CA ASN A 80 11.25 -16.41 -11.20
C ASN A 80 10.54 -15.18 -11.79
N THR A 81 9.21 -15.24 -11.93
CA THR A 81 8.39 -14.10 -12.35
C THR A 81 8.47 -12.97 -11.34
N PHE A 82 8.44 -13.29 -10.04
CA PHE A 82 8.57 -12.31 -8.98
C PHE A 82 9.91 -11.57 -9.03
N TYR A 83 11.03 -12.30 -9.12
CA TYR A 83 12.37 -11.71 -9.25
C TYR A 83 12.51 -10.84 -10.50
N ARG A 84 11.99 -11.31 -11.64
CA ARG A 84 11.99 -10.53 -12.88
C ARG A 84 11.25 -9.20 -12.70
N LYS A 85 10.04 -9.24 -12.13
CA LYS A 85 9.25 -8.02 -11.87
C LYS A 85 9.90 -7.09 -10.86
N MET A 86 10.53 -7.63 -9.80
CA MET A 86 11.34 -6.80 -8.89
C MET A 86 12.45 -6.05 -9.64
N LYS A 87 13.14 -6.73 -10.57
CA LYS A 87 14.16 -6.09 -11.40
C LYS A 87 13.55 -5.05 -12.34
N ASP A 88 12.48 -5.39 -13.06
CA ASP A 88 11.79 -4.51 -14.01
C ASP A 88 11.28 -3.22 -13.32
N TYR A 89 10.84 -3.32 -12.07
CA TYR A 89 10.34 -2.20 -11.26
C TYR A 89 11.37 -1.59 -10.32
N ASN A 90 12.63 -2.02 -10.42
CA ASN A 90 13.75 -1.54 -9.61
C ASN A 90 13.46 -1.60 -8.08
N ILE A 91 12.77 -2.66 -7.65
CA ILE A 91 12.41 -2.92 -6.26
C ILE A 91 13.58 -3.63 -5.58
N LYS A 92 14.12 -2.99 -4.54
CA LYS A 92 15.13 -3.57 -3.64
C LYS A 92 14.46 -3.86 -2.30
N PHE A 93 14.76 -5.02 -1.73
CA PHE A 93 14.24 -5.46 -0.44
C PHE A 93 15.32 -6.27 0.28
#